data_AF-V2ULB9-F1
#
_entry.id   AF-V2ULB9-F1
#
_cell.length_a   1.000
_cell.length_b   1.000
_cell.length_c   1.000
_cell.angle_alpha   90.00
_cell.angle_beta   90.00
_cell.angle_gamma   90.00
#
_symmetry.space_group_name_H-M   'P 1'
#
loop_
_entity.id
_entity.type
_entity.pdbx_description
1 polymer ?
#
loop_
_entity_poly.entity_id
_entity_poly.type
_entity_poly.pdbx_seq_one_letter_code
_entity_poly.pdbx_strand_id
1 'polypeptide(L)'
;MIMIIIYINKIYLVSTMSNIQQFVLNNQRTLKKTLSYYILHISVAMLVAYAITGNLLMSATLSLLEPTVQAFAFFFHEKIWNRF
;
A
#
# COMPACT_ATOMS: atom_id res chain seq x y z
N MET A 1 -4.73 -18.44 37.67
CA MET A 1 -3.44 -19.06 37.28
C MET A 1 -3.31 -19.24 35.77
N ILE A 2 -4.25 -19.90 35.08
CA ILE A 2 -4.20 -20.15 33.62
C ILE A 2 -4.15 -18.87 32.77
N MET A 3 -4.96 -17.86 33.10
CA MET A 3 -5.01 -16.60 32.33
C MET A 3 -3.68 -15.81 32.38
N ILE A 4 -2.95 -15.90 33.48
CA ILE A 4 -1.64 -15.27 33.67
C ILE A 4 -0.59 -15.97 32.79
N ILE A 5 -0.61 -17.30 32.72
CA ILE A 5 0.30 -18.09 31.88
C ILE A 5 0.10 -17.79 30.39
N ILE A 6 -1.15 -17.61 29.95
CA ILE A 6 -1.47 -17.23 28.56
C ILE A 6 -0.93 -15.82 28.25
N TYR A 7 -1.14 -14.88 29.17
CA TYR A 7 -0.67 -13.50 29.00
C TYR A 7 0.86 -13.41 28.95
N ILE A 8 1.54 -14.14 29.83
CA ILE A 8 3.00 -14.25 29.86
C ILE A 8 3.51 -14.88 28.56
N ASN A 9 2.95 -16.01 28.11
CA ASN A 9 3.34 -16.64 26.85
C ASN A 9 3.14 -15.71 25.65
N LYS A 10 2.05 -14.94 25.62
CA LYS A 10 1.78 -13.95 24.56
C LYS A 10 2.84 -12.84 24.56
N ILE A 11 3.29 -12.40 25.73
CA ILE A 11 4.37 -11.42 25.89
C ILE A 11 5.72 -11.99 25.44
N TYR A 12 6.05 -13.23 25.80
CA TYR A 12 7.27 -13.88 25.35
C TYR A 12 7.26 -14.06 23.82
N LEU A 13 6.13 -14.49 23.25
CA LEU A 13 5.95 -14.63 21.80
C LEU A 13 6.03 -13.28 21.07
N VAL A 14 5.52 -12.20 21.64
CA VAL A 14 5.66 -10.84 21.08
C VAL A 14 7.10 -10.33 21.21
N SER A 15 7.82 -10.67 22.29
CA SER A 15 9.21 -10.23 22.50
C SER A 15 10.22 -10.88 21.54
N THR A 16 9.91 -12.06 20.99
CA THR A 16 10.76 -12.77 20.02
C THR A 16 10.50 -12.37 18.57
N MET A 17 9.61 -11.42 18.31
CA MET A 17 9.32 -10.93 16.97
C MET A 17 10.42 -9.96 16.50
N SER A 18 10.93 -10.18 15.28
CA SER A 18 11.96 -9.34 14.64
C SER A 18 11.53 -7.86 14.55
N ASN A 19 12.49 -6.93 14.49
CA ASN A 19 12.24 -5.48 14.38
C ASN A 19 11.24 -5.09 13.27
N ILE A 20 11.22 -5.87 12.17
CA ILE A 20 10.29 -5.68 11.03
C ILE A 20 8.86 -6.02 11.44
N GLN A 21 8.65 -7.10 12.19
CA GLN A 21 7.33 -7.50 12.65
C GLN A 21 6.76 -6.49 13.65
N GLN A 22 7.59 -5.93 14.52
CA GLN A 22 7.17 -4.88 15.47
C GLN A 22 6.75 -3.60 14.75
N PHE A 23 7.49 -3.18 13.73
CA PHE A 23 7.11 -2.05 12.88
C PHE A 23 5.77 -2.30 12.18
N VAL A 24 5.59 -3.50 11.60
CA VAL A 24 4.33 -3.88 10.96
C VAL A 24 3.19 -3.89 11.98
N LEU A 25 3.39 -4.49 13.17
CA LEU A 25 2.41 -4.57 14.27
C LEU A 25 1.96 -3.18 14.76
N ASN A 26 2.91 -2.29 15.00
CA ASN A 26 2.65 -0.93 15.48
C ASN A 26 1.91 -0.08 14.41
N ASN A 27 2.19 -0.31 13.13
CA ASN A 27 1.61 0.42 12.01
C ASN A 27 0.49 -0.34 11.27
N GLN A 28 0.00 -1.48 11.79
CA GLN A 28 -0.97 -2.32 11.07
C GLN A 28 -2.22 -1.57 10.66
N ARG A 29 -2.72 -0.68 11.52
CA ARG A 29 -3.92 0.10 11.22
C ARG A 29 -3.70 0.99 10.00
N THR A 30 -2.57 1.68 9.94
CA THR A 30 -2.22 2.56 8.83
C THR A 30 -1.98 1.75 7.57
N LEU A 31 -1.21 0.66 7.64
CA LEU A 31 -0.96 -0.22 6.49
C LEU A 31 -2.26 -0.80 5.92
N LYS A 32 -3.18 -1.29 6.77
CA LYS A 32 -4.49 -1.78 6.34
C LYS A 32 -5.33 -0.70 5.68
N LYS A 33 -5.34 0.52 6.23
CA LYS A 33 -6.06 1.66 5.63
C LYS A 33 -5.47 2.03 4.26
N THR A 34 -4.15 2.16 4.18
CA THR A 34 -3.45 2.50 2.93
C THR A 34 -3.69 1.43 1.87
N LEU A 35 -3.60 0.15 2.24
CA LEU A 35 -3.84 -0.96 1.32
C LEU A 35 -5.30 -1.02 0.85
N SER A 36 -6.26 -0.81 1.76
CA SER A 36 -7.68 -0.74 1.41
C SER A 36 -7.97 0.43 0.46
N TYR A 37 -7.38 1.59 0.70
CA TYR A 37 -7.53 2.76 -0.17
C TYR A 37 -6.91 2.50 -1.55
N TYR A 38 -5.73 1.88 -1.61
CA TYR A 38 -5.03 1.57 -2.84
C TYR A 38 -5.80 0.57 -3.72
N ILE A 39 -6.35 -0.49 -3.12
CA ILE A 39 -7.19 -1.46 -3.83
C ILE A 39 -8.45 -0.78 -4.39
N LEU A 40 -9.10 0.08 -3.59
CA LEU A 40 -10.26 0.84 -4.04
C LEU A 40 -9.90 1.73 -5.24
N HIS A 41 -8.78 2.45 -5.17
CA HIS A 41 -8.33 3.32 -6.25
C HIS A 41 -8.08 2.55 -7.55
N ILE A 42 -7.32 1.45 -7.50
CA ILE A 42 -7.04 0.62 -8.70
C ILE A 42 -8.33 0.02 -9.27
N SER A 43 -9.21 -0.50 -8.42
CA SER A 43 -10.45 -1.12 -8.87
C SER A 43 -11.39 -0.10 -9.53
N VAL A 44 -11.55 1.10 -8.94
CA VAL A 44 -12.34 2.18 -9.53
C VAL A 44 -11.71 2.66 -10.84
N ALA A 45 -10.40 2.91 -10.88
CA ALA A 45 -9.71 3.35 -12.09
C ALA A 45 -9.84 2.32 -13.23
N MET A 46 -9.67 1.03 -12.92
CA MET A 46 -9.87 -0.04 -13.90
C MET A 46 -11.32 -0.14 -14.37
N LEU A 47 -12.31 0.00 -13.48
CA LEU A 47 -13.73 -0.04 -13.85
C LEU A 47 -14.13 1.14 -14.73
N VAL A 48 -13.70 2.36 -14.39
CA VAL A 48 -13.96 3.56 -15.19
C VAL A 48 -13.30 3.42 -16.56
N ALA A 49 -12.03 3.02 -16.61
CA ALA A 49 -11.33 2.78 -17.86
C ALA A 49 -12.02 1.67 -18.70
N TYR A 50 -12.54 0.62 -18.07
CA TYR A 50 -13.24 -0.48 -18.74
C TYR A 50 -14.60 -0.04 -19.28
N ALA A 51 -15.35 0.76 -18.52
CA ALA A 51 -16.60 1.34 -18.99
C ALA A 51 -16.39 2.22 -20.24
N ILE A 52 -15.24 2.88 -20.36
CA ILE A 52 -14.89 3.75 -21.49
C ILE A 52 -14.33 2.94 -22.68
N THR A 53 -13.43 1.98 -22.44
CA THR A 53 -12.71 1.26 -23.51
C THR A 53 -13.31 -0.09 -23.89
N GLY A 54 -14.11 -0.71 -23.03
CA GLY A 54 -14.64 -2.07 -23.22
C GLY A 54 -13.59 -3.19 -23.17
N ASN A 55 -12.32 -2.88 -22.89
CA ASN A 55 -11.21 -3.83 -22.90
C ASN A 55 -10.48 -3.85 -21.54
N LEU A 56 -10.47 -5.02 -20.90
CA LEU A 56 -9.89 -5.21 -19.56
C LEU A 56 -8.39 -4.93 -19.52
N LEU A 57 -7.65 -5.32 -20.56
CA LEU A 57 -6.19 -5.18 -20.62
C LEU A 57 -5.80 -3.70 -20.77
N MET A 58 -6.53 -2.97 -21.61
CA MET A 58 -6.34 -1.52 -21.77
C MET A 58 -6.63 -0.78 -20.46
N SER A 59 -7.66 -1.22 -19.74
CA SER A 59 -8.12 -0.61 -18.49
C SER A 59 -7.16 -0.83 -17.32
N ALA A 60 -6.63 -2.06 -17.20
CA ALA A 60 -5.59 -2.38 -16.22
C ALA A 60 -4.27 -1.64 -16.53
N THR A 61 -3.96 -1.44 -17.81
CA THR A 61 -2.78 -0.67 -18.21
C THR A 61 -2.97 0.80 -17.87
N LEU A 62 -4.11 1.40 -18.20
CA LEU A 62 -4.43 2.79 -17.89
C LEU A 62 -4.43 3.09 -16.38
N SER A 63 -5.01 2.20 -15.56
CA SER A 63 -5.06 2.38 -14.10
C SER A 63 -3.67 2.35 -13.45
N LEU A 64 -2.69 1.69 -14.08
CA LEU A 64 -1.30 1.68 -13.64
C LEU A 64 -0.45 2.75 -14.33
N LEU A 65 -0.84 3.16 -15.53
CA LEU A 65 -0.13 4.14 -16.35
C LEU A 65 -0.15 5.52 -15.70
N GLU A 66 -1.31 5.96 -15.20
CA GLU A 66 -1.45 7.26 -14.53
C GLU A 66 -0.42 7.43 -13.39
N PRO A 67 -0.37 6.58 -12.35
CA PRO A 67 0.59 6.74 -11.26
C PRO A 67 2.05 6.57 -11.71
N THR A 68 2.29 5.76 -12.75
CA THR A 68 3.64 5.59 -13.32
C THR A 68 4.12 6.87 -14.00
N VAL A 69 3.30 7.43 -14.90
CA VAL A 69 3.60 8.68 -15.59
C VAL A 69 3.73 9.82 -14.60
N GLN A 70 2.88 9.87 -13.58
CA GLN A 70 2.96 10.88 -12.52
C GLN A 70 4.26 10.79 -11.73
N ALA A 71 4.73 9.58 -11.41
CA ALA A 71 6.03 9.38 -10.76
C ALA A 71 7.20 9.82 -11.65
N PHE A 72 7.17 9.50 -12.94
CA PHE A 72 8.18 9.97 -13.91
C PHE A 72 8.17 11.49 -14.04
N ALA A 73 6.99 12.11 -14.20
CA ALA A 73 6.85 13.55 -14.29
C ALA A 73 7.37 14.25 -13.03
N PHE A 74 7.07 13.70 -11.85
CA PHE A 74 7.59 14.21 -10.57
C PHE A 74 9.11 14.09 -10.48
N PHE A 75 9.69 12.96 -10.90
CA PHE A 75 11.15 12.79 -10.93
C PHE A 75 11.84 13.82 -11.84
N PHE A 76 11.29 14.07 -13.03
CA PHE A 76 11.82 15.10 -13.92
C PHE A 76 11.60 16.51 -13.36
N HIS A 77 10.44 16.79 -12.76
CA HIS A 77 10.15 18.05 -12.09
C HIS A 77 11.19 18.34 -11.00
N GLU A 78 11.44 17.38 -10.10
CA GLU A 78 12.48 17.49 -9.07
C GLU A 78 13.86 17.70 -9.69
N LYS A 79 14.21 16.96 -10.75
CA LYS A 79 15.51 17.09 -11.40
C LYS A 79 15.72 18.43 -12.09
N ILE A 80 14.66 19.00 -12.66
CA ILE A 80 14.67 20.33 -13.27
C ILE A 80 14.78 21.39 -12.17
N TRP A 81 14.00 21.26 -11.10
CA TRP A 81 13.98 22.22 -10.00
C TRP A 81 15.27 22.22 -9.19
N ASN A 82 15.87 21.05 -8.94
CA ASN A 82 17.15 20.93 -8.23
C ASN A 82 18.36 21.44 -9.05
N ARG A 83 18.13 21.89 -10.28
CA ARG A 83 19.14 22.48 -11.17
C ARG A 83 19.04 24.00 -11.28
N PHE A 84 17.98 24.61 -10.74
CA PHE A 84 17.83 26.06 -10.56
C PHE A 84 18.08 26.43 -9.11
#